data_AF-A0ABD5XZL4-F1
#
_entry.id   AF-A0ABD5XZL4-F1
#
_cell.length_a   1.000
_cell.length_b   1.000
_cell.length_c   1.000
_cell.angle_alpha   90.00
_cell.angle_beta   90.00
_cell.angle_gamma   90.00
#
_symmetry.space_group_name_H-M   'P 1'
#
loop_
_entity.id
_entity.type
_entity.pdbx_description
1 polymer ?
#
loop_
_entity_poly.entity_id
_entity_poly.type
_entity_poly.pdbx_seq_one_letter_code
_entity_poly.pdbx_strand_id
1 'polypeptide(L)'
;MSDELAAILDDLHELGYETVDRVEGFESEASGRVPLPEEHRREPETDWRRYLPRVHCDAGDPDLVPDDLREAVEARGWTVQAMGRSDDAVTVVVSENGV
;
A
#
# COMPACT_ATOMS: atom_id res chain seq x y z
N MET A 1 6.72 14.13 -16.42
CA MET A 1 6.86 13.20 -15.27
C MET A 1 5.52 12.96 -14.58
N SER A 2 4.57 13.92 -14.55
CA SER A 2 3.22 13.73 -13.99
C SER A 2 2.30 12.74 -14.75
N ASP A 3 2.52 12.56 -16.05
CA ASP A 3 1.63 11.74 -16.90
C ASP A 3 1.79 10.24 -16.67
N GLU A 4 2.99 9.79 -16.30
CA GLU A 4 3.24 8.37 -16.04
C GLU A 4 2.62 7.95 -14.70
N LEU A 5 2.82 8.75 -13.65
CA LEU A 5 2.14 8.54 -12.37
C LEU A 5 0.61 8.59 -12.53
N ALA A 6 0.07 9.50 -13.35
CA ALA A 6 -1.37 9.52 -13.62
C ALA A 6 -1.86 8.19 -14.19
N ALA A 7 -1.14 7.67 -15.18
CA ALA A 7 -1.53 6.43 -15.83
C ALA A 7 -1.28 5.18 -14.94
N ILE A 8 -0.34 5.22 -13.99
CA ILE A 8 -0.22 4.21 -12.93
C ILE A 8 -1.47 4.25 -12.03
N LEU A 9 -1.88 5.45 -11.60
CA LEU A 9 -3.05 5.62 -10.74
C LEU A 9 -4.33 5.16 -11.43
N ASP A 10 -4.48 5.45 -12.73
CA ASP A 10 -5.62 4.95 -13.52
C ASP A 10 -5.68 3.41 -13.51
N ASP A 11 -4.55 2.73 -13.79
CA ASP A 11 -4.47 1.26 -13.74
C ASP A 11 -4.80 0.72 -12.33
N LEU A 12 -4.30 1.37 -11.28
CA LEU A 12 -4.56 0.96 -9.90
C LEU A 12 -6.03 1.17 -9.50
N HIS A 13 -6.67 2.24 -9.97
CA HIS A 13 -8.09 2.49 -9.74
C HIS A 13 -8.96 1.47 -10.50
N GLU A 14 -8.57 1.06 -11.70
CA GLU A 14 -9.23 -0.03 -12.43
C GLU A 14 -9.13 -1.38 -11.69
N LEU A 15 -8.03 -1.62 -10.96
CA LEU A 15 -7.85 -2.77 -10.07
C LEU A 15 -8.62 -2.65 -8.74
N GLY A 16 -9.22 -1.48 -8.46
CA GLY A 16 -10.01 -1.23 -7.24
C GLY A 16 -9.24 -0.57 -6.11
N TYR A 17 -8.01 -0.11 -6.34
CA TYR A 17 -7.19 0.61 -5.36
C TYR A 17 -7.44 2.13 -5.37
N GLU A 18 -8.72 2.52 -5.31
CA GLU A 18 -9.21 3.92 -5.42
C GLU A 18 -8.60 4.87 -4.37
N THR A 19 -8.08 4.34 -3.27
CA THR A 19 -7.49 5.13 -2.18
C THR A 19 -6.03 5.53 -2.42
N VAL A 20 -5.40 5.01 -3.48
CA VAL A 20 -4.02 5.37 -3.85
C VAL A 20 -4.09 6.63 -4.68
N ASP A 21 -3.55 7.72 -4.14
CA ASP A 21 -3.61 9.06 -4.74
C ASP A 21 -2.28 9.78 -4.59
N ARG A 22 -2.09 10.83 -5.40
CA ARG A 22 -0.89 11.68 -5.32
C ARG A 22 -0.72 12.28 -3.93
N VAL A 23 0.53 12.34 -3.47
CA VAL A 23 0.88 13.02 -2.23
C VAL A 23 1.05 14.52 -2.52
N GLU A 24 0.33 15.36 -1.77
CA GLU A 24 0.44 16.81 -1.91
C GLU A 24 1.88 17.29 -1.63
N GLY A 25 2.46 18.00 -2.59
CA GLY A 25 3.85 18.50 -2.49
C GLY A 25 4.93 17.54 -3.00
N PHE A 26 4.56 16.33 -3.45
CA PHE A 26 5.49 15.34 -4.00
C PHE A 26 5.02 14.89 -5.40
N GLU A 27 5.60 15.50 -6.44
CA GLU A 27 5.13 15.34 -7.83
C GLU A 27 5.36 13.93 -8.41
N SER A 28 6.25 13.15 -7.78
CA SER A 28 6.63 11.79 -8.18
C SER A 28 6.27 10.74 -7.13
N GLU A 29 5.26 11.01 -6.28
CA GLU A 29 4.82 10.08 -5.23
C GLU A 29 3.30 10.00 -5.13
N ALA A 30 2.83 8.78 -4.87
CA ALA A 30 1.45 8.50 -4.48
C ALA A 30 1.44 7.61 -3.24
N SER A 31 0.36 7.69 -2.46
CA SER A 31 0.17 6.85 -1.29
C SER A 31 -1.30 6.51 -1.10
N GLY A 32 -1.56 5.37 -0.47
CA GLY A 32 -2.93 4.94 -0.18
C GLY A 32 -2.98 3.81 0.82
N ARG A 33 -4.18 3.55 1.36
CA ARG A 33 -4.44 2.41 2.25
C ARG A 33 -5.16 1.32 1.47
N VAL A 34 -4.45 0.24 1.19
CA VAL A 34 -5.00 -0.89 0.44
C VAL A 34 -5.33 -2.06 1.37
N PRO A 35 -6.28 -2.93 1.00
CA PRO A 35 -6.57 -4.13 1.78
C PRO A 35 -5.33 -4.99 1.93
N LEU A 36 -5.12 -5.49 3.14
CA LEU A 36 -4.03 -6.42 3.40
C LEU A 36 -4.35 -7.79 2.78
N PRO A 37 -3.39 -8.50 2.17
CA PRO A 37 -3.60 -9.87 1.71
C PRO A 37 -4.09 -10.79 2.84
N GLU A 38 -4.98 -11.72 2.52
CA GLU A 38 -5.70 -12.51 3.53
C GLU A 38 -4.76 -13.31 4.44
N GLU A 39 -3.68 -13.84 3.88
CA GLU A 39 -2.64 -14.59 4.60
C GLU A 39 -1.91 -13.77 5.67
N HIS A 40 -1.88 -12.44 5.53
CA HIS A 40 -1.24 -11.54 6.49
C HIS A 40 -2.23 -10.95 7.49
N ARG A 41 -3.54 -11.14 7.31
CA ARG A 41 -4.56 -10.66 8.23
C ARG A 41 -4.50 -11.45 9.53
N ARG A 42 -4.53 -10.74 10.66
CA ARG A 42 -4.62 -11.38 11.97
C ARG A 42 -6.08 -11.52 12.37
N GLU A 43 -6.39 -12.63 13.04
CA GLU A 43 -7.67 -12.77 13.70
C GLU A 43 -7.89 -11.61 14.71
N PRO A 44 -9.13 -11.11 14.82
CA PRO A 44 -9.47 -10.12 15.83
C PRO A 44 -9.21 -10.66 17.24
N GLU A 45 -8.59 -9.85 18.11
CA GLU A 45 -8.39 -10.23 19.50
C GLU A 45 -9.73 -10.30 20.26
N THR A 46 -9.89 -11.32 21.10
CA THR A 46 -11.04 -11.45 22.01
C THR A 46 -10.68 -11.00 23.43
N ASP A 47 -11.70 -10.87 24.28
CA ASP A 47 -11.56 -10.59 25.71
C ASP A 47 -10.79 -9.31 26.03
N TRP A 48 -10.04 -9.28 27.13
CA TRP A 48 -9.32 -8.10 27.59
C TRP A 48 -8.22 -7.66 26.62
N ARG A 49 -7.74 -8.56 25.74
CA ARG A 49 -6.70 -8.25 24.74
C ARG A 49 -7.17 -7.26 23.67
N ARG A 50 -8.48 -7.17 23.41
CA ARG A 50 -9.05 -6.16 22.48
C ARG A 50 -8.81 -4.71 22.91
N TYR A 51 -8.46 -4.50 24.18
CA TYR A 51 -8.18 -3.17 24.73
C TYR A 51 -6.69 -2.82 24.75
N LEU A 52 -5.82 -3.77 24.43
CA LEU A 52 -4.39 -3.50 24.33
C LEU A 52 -4.04 -2.98 22.93
N PRO A 53 -3.14 -1.99 22.82
CA PRO A 53 -2.59 -1.62 21.53
C PRO A 53 -1.94 -2.82 20.85
N ARG A 54 -2.31 -3.06 19.59
CA ARG A 54 -1.60 -4.01 18.73
C ARG A 54 -0.45 -3.28 18.06
N VAL A 55 0.73 -3.86 18.13
CA VAL A 55 1.93 -3.34 17.49
C VAL A 55 2.28 -4.26 16.33
N HIS A 56 2.49 -3.65 15.16
CA HIS A 56 2.94 -4.28 13.93
C HIS A 56 4.38 -3.83 13.66
N CYS A 57 5.30 -4.76 13.46
CA CYS A 57 6.75 -4.49 13.32
C CYS A 57 7.28 -4.85 11.93
N ASP A 58 6.36 -5.00 10.97
CA ASP A 58 6.54 -5.46 9.59
C ASP A 58 6.38 -4.31 8.57
N ALA A 59 6.53 -3.06 9.01
CA ALA A 59 6.66 -1.94 8.07
C ALA A 59 7.91 -2.13 7.19
N GLY A 60 7.76 -1.93 5.88
CA GLY A 60 8.79 -2.19 4.88
C GLY A 60 8.84 -3.62 4.34
N ASP A 61 7.97 -4.52 4.81
CA ASP A 61 7.87 -5.88 4.30
C ASP A 61 7.18 -5.89 2.92
N PRO A 62 7.89 -6.25 1.83
CA PRO A 62 7.33 -6.26 0.48
C PRO A 62 6.19 -7.27 0.30
N ASP A 63 6.15 -8.33 1.12
CA ASP A 63 5.12 -9.36 1.04
C ASP A 63 3.74 -8.81 1.45
N LEU A 64 3.70 -7.69 2.20
CA LEU A 64 2.45 -7.04 2.57
C LEU A 64 1.78 -6.31 1.39
N VAL A 65 2.51 -6.04 0.30
CA VAL A 65 1.96 -5.39 -0.88
C VAL A 65 1.27 -6.43 -1.76
N PRO A 66 -0.02 -6.26 -2.12
CA PRO A 66 -0.71 -7.15 -3.05
C PRO A 66 0.07 -7.35 -4.36
N ASP A 67 0.13 -8.60 -4.84
CA ASP A 67 0.92 -8.97 -6.02
C ASP A 67 0.49 -8.22 -7.29
N ASP A 68 -0.83 -8.06 -7.49
CA ASP A 68 -1.42 -7.36 -8.63
C ASP A 68 -1.08 -5.87 -8.64
N LEU A 69 -1.13 -5.23 -7.46
CA LEU A 69 -0.69 -3.86 -7.26
C LEU A 69 0.80 -3.71 -7.59
N ARG A 70 1.64 -4.61 -7.06
CA ARG A 70 3.08 -4.60 -7.30
C ARG A 70 3.40 -4.76 -8.78
N GLU A 71 2.76 -5.71 -9.44
CA GLU A 71 2.95 -5.97 -10.88
C GLU A 71 2.56 -4.75 -11.73
N ALA A 72 1.42 -4.12 -11.44
CA ALA A 72 0.97 -2.93 -12.18
C ALA A 72 1.95 -1.75 -12.07
N VAL A 73 2.52 -1.55 -10.88
CA VAL A 73 3.50 -0.46 -10.63
C VAL A 73 4.86 -0.78 -11.27
N GLU A 74 5.39 -1.99 -11.04
CA GLU A 74 6.71 -2.39 -11.54
C GLU A 74 6.76 -2.55 -13.05
N ALA A 75 5.65 -2.90 -13.71
CA ALA A 75 5.54 -2.97 -15.16
C ALA A 75 5.85 -1.63 -15.86
N ARG A 76 5.71 -0.52 -15.13
CA ARG A 76 6.02 0.83 -15.60
C ARG A 76 7.36 1.35 -15.08
N GLY A 77 8.17 0.51 -14.43
CA GLY A 77 9.49 0.86 -13.90
C GLY A 77 9.46 1.66 -12.60
N TRP A 78 8.29 1.73 -11.94
CA TRP A 78 8.12 2.38 -10.64
C TRP A 78 8.23 1.35 -9.51
N THR A 79 8.32 1.84 -8.28
CA THR A 79 8.42 1.01 -7.08
C THR A 79 7.23 1.24 -6.17
N VAL A 80 6.86 0.20 -5.42
CA VAL A 80 5.87 0.28 -4.35
C VAL A 80 6.43 -0.33 -3.06
N GLN A 81 6.17 0.34 -1.93
CA GLN A 81 6.64 -0.11 -0.61
C GLN A 81 5.51 -0.05 0.41
N ALA A 82 5.44 -1.05 1.29
CA ALA A 82 4.58 -1.02 2.46
C ALA A 82 5.21 -0.14 3.55
N MET A 83 4.56 0.96 3.95
CA MET A 83 5.08 1.89 4.97
C MET A 83 4.51 1.66 6.36
N GLY A 84 3.41 0.93 6.46
CA GLY A 84 2.78 0.59 7.74
C GLY A 84 1.49 -0.18 7.53
N ARG A 85 0.98 -0.81 8.58
CA ARG A 85 -0.26 -1.60 8.49
C ARG A 85 -1.15 -1.49 9.71
N SER A 86 -2.41 -1.83 9.50
CA SER A 86 -3.39 -2.21 10.51
C SER A 86 -3.66 -3.72 10.43
N ASP A 87 -4.71 -4.16 11.13
CA ASP A 87 -5.15 -5.55 11.11
C ASP A 87 -5.64 -6.00 9.73
N ASP A 88 -6.20 -5.06 8.96
CA ASP A 88 -6.99 -5.27 7.75
C ASP A 88 -6.45 -4.54 6.51
N ALA A 89 -5.55 -3.56 6.69
CA ALA A 89 -5.04 -2.73 5.61
C ALA A 89 -3.54 -2.47 5.75
N VAL A 90 -2.91 -2.12 4.64
CA VAL A 90 -1.52 -1.67 4.55
C VAL A 90 -1.47 -0.32 3.85
N THR A 91 -0.67 0.60 4.38
CA THR A 91 -0.33 1.85 3.72
C THR A 91 0.80 1.58 2.74
N VAL A 92 0.57 1.87 1.47
CA VAL A 92 1.58 1.75 0.41
C VAL A 92 2.02 3.13 -0.07
N VAL A 93 3.27 3.22 -0.51
CA VAL A 93 3.83 4.37 -1.22
C VAL A 93 4.33 3.90 -2.57
N VAL A 94 3.92 4.60 -3.62
CA VAL A 94 4.36 4.41 -5.00
C VAL A 94 5.28 5.57 -5.37
N SER A 95 6.51 5.27 -5.81
CA SER A 95 7.49 6.27 -6.19
C SER A 95 8.41 5.78 -7.31
N GLU A 96 9.01 6.72 -8.04
CA GLU A 96 9.84 6.43 -9.22
C GLU A 96 11.17 5.74 -8.86
N ASN A 97 11.74 6.03 -7.68
CA ASN A 97 13.09 5.60 -7.31
C ASN A 97 13.18 4.81 -5.99
N GLY A 98 12.04 4.43 -5.41
CA GLY A 98 11.96 3.93 -4.04
C GLY A 98 12.17 5.04 -3.00
N VAL A 99 11.79 4.77 -1.75
CA VAL A 99 12.06 5.61 -0.57
C VAL A 99 13.32 5.15 0.14
#